data_AF-A0AAV6GEW2-F1
#
_entry.id   AF-A0AAV6GEW2-F1
#
_cell.length_a   1.000
_cell.length_b   1.000
_cell.length_c   1.000
_cell.angle_alpha   90.00
_cell.angle_beta   90.00
_cell.angle_gamma   90.00
#
_symmetry.space_group_name_H-M   'P 1'
#
loop_
_entity.id
_entity.type
_entity.pdbx_description
1 polymer ?
#
loop_
_entity_poly.entity_id
_entity_poly.type
_entity_poly.pdbx_seq_one_letter_code
_entity_poly.pdbx_strand_id
1 'polypeptide(L)'
;MLCHESSALEDARALLRQEIQRELKIKEAAERLRRAVSNRKSAADVDGQLRASRRKLEQLHWELQELNARAMATEKDNNPTSDAISPDPCQWEEITSPLAGRIHALQKQLTIETKVKQGAENMIQTYASSSVRDRKMLSTAQQMLQDSRTKIELLRMQIIKVTQAREGERRPPTQKVRAEDGVT
;
A
#
# COMPACT_ATOMS: atom_id res chain seq x y z
N MET A 1 34.21 13.58 7.90
CA MET A 1 33.22 14.19 6.99
C MET A 1 31.93 13.36 6.96
N LEU A 2 32.01 12.03 6.85
CA LEU A 2 30.85 11.12 6.75
C LEU A 2 29.87 11.11 7.94
N CYS A 3 30.34 11.20 9.20
CA CYS A 3 29.43 11.23 10.37
C CYS A 3 28.58 12.50 10.43
N HIS A 4 29.10 13.61 9.90
CA HIS A 4 28.41 14.90 9.90
C HIS A 4 27.27 14.92 8.88
N GLU A 5 27.44 14.20 7.77
CA GLU A 5 26.45 14.07 6.70
C GLU A 5 25.32 13.11 7.08
N SER A 6 25.64 12.01 7.78
CA SER A 6 24.63 11.11 8.36
C SER A 6 23.77 11.82 9.42
N SER A 7 24.40 12.57 10.34
CA SER A 7 23.69 13.34 11.36
C SER A 7 22.77 14.40 10.74
N ALA A 8 23.25 15.12 9.72
CA ALA A 8 22.45 16.15 9.04
C ALA A 8 21.23 15.56 8.31
N LEU A 9 21.36 14.35 7.72
CA LEU A 9 20.24 13.65 7.09
C LEU A 9 19.21 13.17 8.11
N GLU A 10 19.64 12.72 9.29
CA GLU A 10 18.75 12.33 10.38
C GLU A 10 17.98 13.52 10.95
N ASP A 11 18.66 14.65 11.15
CA ASP A 11 18.05 15.91 11.58
C ASP A 11 17.00 16.41 10.56
N ALA A 12 17.33 16.37 9.26
CA ALA A 12 16.40 16.72 8.19
C ALA A 12 15.14 15.82 8.19
N ARG A 13 15.29 14.50 8.41
CA ARG A 13 14.15 13.59 8.54
C ARG A 13 13.31 13.88 9.78
N ALA A 14 13.94 14.23 10.90
CA ALA A 14 13.24 14.60 12.12
C ALA A 14 12.39 15.86 11.90
N LEU A 15 12.94 16.88 11.24
CA LEU A 15 12.22 18.09 10.86
C LEU A 15 11.03 17.81 9.94
N LEU A 16 11.21 16.98 8.91
CA LEU A 16 10.09 16.59 8.02
C LEU A 16 8.99 15.86 8.79
N ARG A 17 9.33 14.94 9.70
CA ARG A 17 8.33 14.26 10.55
C ARG A 17 7.58 15.25 11.43
N GLN A 18 8.27 16.23 12.02
CA GLN A 18 7.64 17.27 12.81
C GLN A 18 6.71 18.14 11.98
N GLU A 19 7.12 18.54 10.77
CA GLU A 19 6.31 19.36 9.89
C GLU A 19 5.08 18.60 9.38
N ILE A 20 5.21 17.30 9.08
CA ILE A 20 4.06 16.43 8.76
C ILE A 20 3.06 16.42 9.92
N GLN A 21 3.52 16.25 11.16
CA GLN A 21 2.65 16.26 12.33
C GLN A 21 1.97 17.62 12.52
N ARG A 22 2.69 18.71 12.28
CA ARG A 22 2.14 20.07 12.33
C ARG A 22 1.06 20.27 11.28
N GLU A 23 1.34 19.88 10.04
CA GLU A 23 0.43 20.01 8.91
C GLU A 23 -0.82 19.14 9.06
N LEU A 24 -0.69 17.93 9.63
CA LEU A 24 -1.83 17.08 9.99
C LEU A 24 -2.76 17.76 11.00
N LYS A 25 -2.21 18.41 12.03
CA LYS A 25 -3.01 19.17 13.01
C LYS A 25 -3.73 20.35 12.37
N ILE A 26 -3.08 21.05 11.45
CA ILE A 26 -3.69 22.15 10.67
C ILE A 26 -4.84 21.61 9.82
N LYS A 27 -4.62 20.49 9.11
CA LYS A 27 -5.65 19.84 8.30
C LYS A 27 -6.85 19.44 9.17
N GLU A 28 -6.64 18.80 10.31
CA GLU A 28 -7.74 18.43 11.22
C GLU A 28 -8.50 19.65 11.72
N ALA A 29 -7.81 20.72 12.09
CA ALA A 29 -8.45 21.97 12.51
C ALA A 29 -9.31 22.56 11.38
N ALA A 30 -8.78 22.59 10.14
CA ALA A 30 -9.52 23.02 8.97
C ALA A 30 -10.73 22.11 8.66
N GLU A 31 -10.63 20.79 8.86
CA GLU A 31 -11.75 19.87 8.69
C GLU A 31 -12.85 20.09 9.75
N ARG A 32 -12.47 20.39 11.00
CA ARG A 32 -13.42 20.78 12.05
C ARG A 32 -14.10 22.11 11.70
N LEU A 33 -13.34 23.12 11.27
CA LEU A 33 -13.88 24.40 10.81
C LEU A 33 -14.83 24.22 9.62
N ARG A 34 -14.48 23.36 8.67
CA ARG A 34 -15.32 23.10 7.50
C ARG A 34 -16.70 22.57 7.85
N ARG A 35 -16.81 21.74 8.90
CA ARG A 35 -18.07 21.21 9.42
C ARG A 35 -18.90 22.28 10.13
N ALA A 36 -18.26 23.26 10.76
CA ALA A 36 -18.93 24.33 11.49
C ALA A 36 -19.40 25.49 10.57
N VAL A 37 -18.76 25.68 9.41
CA VAL A 37 -19.04 26.79 8.50
C VAL A 37 -20.22 26.48 7.57
N SER A 38 -21.26 27.31 7.63
CA SER A 38 -22.44 27.26 6.75
C SER A 38 -22.42 28.31 5.62
N ASN A 39 -21.66 29.39 5.76
CA ASN A 39 -21.54 30.45 4.74
C ASN A 39 -20.74 29.96 3.52
N ARG A 40 -21.26 30.20 2.31
CA ARG A 40 -20.67 29.74 1.05
C ARG A 40 -19.26 30.29 0.79
N LYS A 41 -19.00 31.57 1.10
CA LYS A 41 -17.67 32.17 0.88
C LYS A 41 -16.63 31.58 1.85
N SER A 42 -16.92 31.61 3.14
CA SER A 42 -16.07 31.02 4.18
C SER A 42 -15.84 29.52 3.98
N ALA A 43 -16.83 28.78 3.48
CA ALA A 43 -16.69 27.37 3.14
C ALA A 43 -15.68 27.14 2.02
N ALA A 44 -15.68 27.98 0.98
CA ALA A 44 -14.76 27.88 -0.14
C ALA A 44 -13.31 28.17 0.29
N ASP A 45 -13.11 29.14 1.19
CA ASP A 45 -11.79 29.48 1.74
C ASP A 45 -11.22 28.31 2.55
N VAL A 46 -12.02 27.71 3.44
CA VAL A 46 -11.62 26.53 4.22
C VAL A 46 -11.36 25.33 3.31
N ASP A 47 -12.16 25.12 2.26
CA ASP A 47 -11.89 24.08 1.25
C ASP A 47 -10.58 24.35 0.50
N GLY A 48 -10.23 25.61 0.25
CA GLY A 48 -8.94 26.02 -0.29
C GLY A 48 -7.78 25.64 0.63
N GLN A 49 -7.91 25.97 1.92
CA GLN A 49 -6.93 25.59 2.95
C GLN A 49 -6.75 24.08 3.06
N LEU A 50 -7.84 23.31 3.01
CA LEU A 50 -7.80 21.85 3.02
C LEU A 50 -7.05 21.27 1.80
N ARG A 51 -7.29 21.82 0.61
CA ARG A 51 -6.54 21.40 -0.60
C ARG A 51 -5.06 21.75 -0.50
N ALA A 52 -4.73 22.94 -0.02
CA ALA A 52 -3.34 23.36 0.16
C ALA A 52 -2.61 22.46 1.18
N SER A 53 -3.24 22.20 2.32
CA SER A 53 -2.69 21.34 3.38
C SER A 53 -2.48 19.90 2.92
N ARG A 54 -3.42 19.35 2.13
CA ARG A 54 -3.27 18.01 1.52
C ARG A 54 -2.07 17.93 0.57
N ARG A 55 -1.91 18.91 -0.33
CA ARG A 55 -0.75 18.97 -1.24
C ARG A 55 0.57 19.09 -0.49
N LYS A 56 0.60 19.91 0.57
CA LYS A 56 1.81 20.05 1.40
C LYS A 56 2.16 18.75 2.12
N LEU A 57 1.17 18.02 2.64
CA LEU A 57 1.40 16.69 3.21
C LEU A 57 1.99 15.72 2.18
N GLU A 58 1.45 15.67 0.96
CA GLU A 58 1.98 14.82 -0.12
C GLU A 58 3.44 15.15 -0.41
N GLN A 59 3.79 16.44 -0.52
CA GLN A 59 5.16 16.89 -0.75
C GLN A 59 6.11 16.49 0.39
N LEU A 60 5.71 16.70 1.65
CA LEU A 60 6.54 16.35 2.80
C LEU A 60 6.78 14.84 2.92
N HIS A 61 5.76 14.01 2.60
CA HIS A 61 5.92 12.56 2.58
C HIS A 61 6.87 12.11 1.48
N TRP A 62 6.77 12.71 0.28
CA TRP A 62 7.69 12.44 -0.81
C TRP A 62 9.14 12.76 -0.43
N GLU A 63 9.37 13.94 0.13
CA GLU A 63 10.71 14.37 0.57
C GLU A 63 11.29 13.47 1.67
N LEU A 64 10.45 13.06 2.64
CA LEU A 64 10.86 12.14 3.70
C LEU A 64 11.23 10.76 3.13
N GLN A 65 10.46 10.27 2.15
CA GLN A 65 10.73 9.01 1.46
C GLN A 65 12.07 9.06 0.71
N GLU A 66 12.32 10.14 -0.02
CA GLU A 66 13.58 10.39 -0.73
C GLU A 66 14.77 10.40 0.23
N LEU A 67 14.68 11.10 1.36
CA LEU A 67 15.75 11.09 2.36
C LEU A 67 15.97 9.69 2.96
N ASN A 68 14.93 8.89 3.18
CA ASN A 68 15.08 7.51 3.67
C ASN A 68 15.79 6.62 2.64
N ALA A 69 15.47 6.76 1.35
CA ALA A 69 16.13 6.03 0.27
C ALA A 69 17.63 6.33 0.21
N ARG A 70 18.02 7.60 0.41
CA ARG A 70 19.42 8.02 0.46
C ARG A 70 20.21 7.39 1.62
N ALA A 71 19.61 7.19 2.80
CA ALA A 71 20.29 6.45 3.89
C ALA A 71 20.59 5.00 3.51
N MET A 72 19.61 4.31 2.93
CA MET A 72 19.74 2.90 2.60
C MET A 72 20.80 2.66 1.53
N ALA A 73 21.03 3.63 0.63
CA ALA A 73 22.10 3.59 -0.35
C ALA A 73 23.50 3.74 0.29
N THR A 74 23.64 4.56 1.34
CA THR A 74 24.94 4.82 2.00
C THR A 74 25.45 3.66 2.87
N GLU A 75 24.61 2.68 3.20
CA GLU A 75 25.03 1.48 3.96
C GLU A 75 25.69 0.41 3.07
N LYS A 76 25.59 0.51 1.74
CA LYS A 76 26.08 -0.51 0.80
C LYS A 76 27.54 -0.34 0.36
N ASP A 77 28.17 0.81 0.62
CA ASP A 77 29.50 1.16 0.10
C ASP A 77 30.68 0.97 1.09
N ASN A 78 30.48 0.33 2.25
CA ASN A 78 31.54 0.22 3.29
C ASN A 78 32.14 -1.19 3.50
N ASN A 79 32.25 -2.01 2.45
CA ASN A 79 33.10 -3.22 2.49
C ASN A 79 33.97 -3.33 1.23
N PRO A 80 35.28 -3.02 1.27
CA PRO A 80 36.17 -3.25 0.15
C PRO A 80 36.78 -4.64 0.27
N THR A 81 36.01 -5.69 -0.01
CA THR A 81 36.61 -7.00 -0.31
C THR A 81 35.77 -7.78 -1.31
N SER A 82 36.37 -8.00 -2.48
CA SER A 82 36.23 -9.14 -3.38
C SER A 82 34.84 -9.61 -3.81
N ASP A 83 34.69 -9.66 -5.13
CA ASP A 83 33.94 -10.66 -5.89
C ASP A 83 32.41 -10.60 -5.88
N ALA A 84 31.90 -10.14 -7.02
CA ALA A 84 30.77 -10.72 -7.73
C ALA A 84 29.47 -10.94 -6.94
N ILE A 85 28.72 -9.86 -6.66
CA ILE A 85 27.25 -9.87 -6.85
C ILE A 85 26.86 -8.48 -7.35
N SER A 86 26.39 -8.43 -8.61
CA SER A 86 25.67 -7.30 -9.18
C SER A 86 24.53 -6.88 -8.24
N PRO A 87 24.48 -5.61 -7.77
CA PRO A 87 23.36 -5.16 -6.97
C PRO A 87 22.16 -4.93 -7.88
N ASP A 88 21.32 -5.96 -7.96
CA ASP A 88 20.02 -5.93 -8.60
C ASP A 88 19.27 -4.61 -8.25
N PRO A 89 18.94 -3.75 -9.25
CA PRO A 89 18.20 -2.50 -9.03
C PRO A 89 16.77 -2.67 -8.49
N CYS A 90 16.28 -3.90 -8.30
CA CYS A 90 14.86 -4.20 -8.14
C CYS A 90 14.19 -3.85 -6.79
N GLN A 91 14.84 -3.18 -5.84
CA GLN A 91 14.19 -2.87 -4.56
C GLN A 91 13.23 -1.67 -4.64
N TRP A 92 13.53 -0.67 -5.48
CA TRP A 92 12.71 0.54 -5.64
C TRP A 92 11.60 0.36 -6.69
N GLU A 93 11.75 -0.63 -7.56
CA GLU A 93 10.70 -1.09 -8.47
C GLU A 93 9.58 -1.84 -7.73
N GLU A 94 9.82 -2.34 -6.53
CA GLU A 94 8.82 -3.11 -5.78
C GLU A 94 7.67 -2.24 -5.24
N ILE A 95 7.85 -0.91 -5.13
CA ILE A 95 6.80 0.02 -4.69
C ILE A 95 6.14 0.74 -5.89
N THR A 96 6.81 0.77 -7.06
CA THR A 96 6.36 1.50 -8.25
C THR A 96 5.96 0.61 -9.43
N SER A 97 6.20 -0.71 -9.35
CA SER A 97 5.82 -1.66 -10.39
C SER A 97 4.30 -1.76 -10.51
N PRO A 98 3.74 -1.71 -11.73
CA PRO A 98 2.31 -1.94 -11.99
C PRO A 98 1.78 -3.23 -11.35
N LEU A 99 2.64 -4.25 -11.21
CA LEU A 99 2.32 -5.52 -10.56
C LEU A 99 2.18 -5.37 -9.03
N ALA A 100 3.09 -4.63 -8.39
CA ALA A 100 3.01 -4.36 -6.96
C ALA A 100 1.78 -3.50 -6.61
N GLY A 101 1.49 -2.48 -7.43
CA GLY A 101 0.26 -1.70 -7.31
C GLY A 101 -1.01 -2.56 -7.46
N ARG A 102 -1.00 -3.53 -8.38
CA ARG A 102 -2.09 -4.50 -8.55
C ARG A 102 -2.25 -5.43 -7.34
N ILE A 103 -1.15 -5.95 -6.79
CA ILE A 103 -1.18 -6.79 -5.57
C ILE A 103 -1.77 -6.00 -4.41
N HIS A 104 -1.31 -4.76 -4.19
CA HIS A 104 -1.82 -3.89 -3.12
C HIS A 104 -3.32 -3.59 -3.29
N ALA A 105 -3.78 -3.31 -4.52
CA ALA A 105 -5.20 -3.12 -4.80
C ALA A 105 -6.04 -4.38 -4.48
N LEU A 106 -5.57 -5.56 -4.88
CA LEU A 106 -6.23 -6.83 -4.59
C LEU A 106 -6.28 -7.12 -3.08
N GLN A 107 -5.21 -6.84 -2.33
CA GLN A 107 -5.17 -7.00 -0.87
C GLN A 107 -6.16 -6.06 -0.16
N LYS A 108 -6.26 -4.80 -0.62
CA LYS A 108 -7.26 -3.85 -0.12
C LYS A 108 -8.68 -4.38 -0.36
N GLN A 109 -8.96 -4.89 -1.55
CA GLN A 109 -10.26 -5.43 -1.89
C GLN A 109 -10.59 -6.71 -1.10
N LEU A 110 -9.60 -7.57 -0.86
CA LEU A 110 -9.72 -8.75 0.01
C LEU A 110 -10.08 -8.36 1.45
N THR A 111 -9.46 -7.30 1.96
CA THR A 111 -9.78 -6.75 3.29
C THR A 111 -11.22 -6.25 3.38
N ILE A 112 -11.70 -5.56 2.34
CA ILE A 112 -13.09 -5.09 2.25
C ILE A 112 -14.05 -6.27 2.26
N GLU A 113 -13.87 -7.24 1.37
CA GLU A 113 -14.78 -8.40 1.28
C GLU A 113 -14.75 -9.26 2.55
N THR A 114 -13.62 -9.32 3.26
CA THR A 114 -13.55 -9.96 4.59
C THR A 114 -14.41 -9.22 5.63
N LYS A 115 -14.42 -7.88 5.61
CA LYS A 115 -15.30 -7.08 6.48
C LYS A 115 -16.77 -7.24 6.10
N VAL A 116 -17.09 -7.31 4.80
CA VAL A 116 -18.46 -7.57 4.32
C VAL A 116 -18.93 -8.94 4.79
N LYS A 117 -18.10 -9.98 4.65
CA LYS A 117 -18.36 -11.33 5.14
C LYS A 117 -18.67 -11.33 6.65
N GLN A 118 -17.84 -10.68 7.46
CA GLN A 118 -18.07 -10.57 8.90
C GLN A 118 -19.37 -9.81 9.22
N GLY A 119 -19.64 -8.72 8.50
CA GLY A 119 -20.90 -7.96 8.67
C GLY A 119 -22.12 -8.81 8.36
N ALA A 120 -22.09 -9.60 7.30
CA ALA A 120 -23.15 -10.53 6.96
C ALA A 120 -23.33 -11.64 8.02
N GLU A 121 -22.25 -12.20 8.56
CA GLU A 121 -22.30 -13.18 9.67
C GLU A 121 -22.96 -12.57 10.93
N ASN A 122 -22.60 -11.34 11.30
CA ASN A 122 -23.22 -10.63 12.42
C ASN A 122 -24.71 -10.35 12.18
N MET A 123 -25.09 -9.99 10.95
CA MET A 123 -26.50 -9.80 10.58
C MET A 123 -27.28 -11.11 10.69
N ILE A 124 -26.75 -12.22 10.17
CA ILE A 124 -27.38 -13.54 10.30
C ILE A 124 -27.60 -13.90 11.77
N GLN A 125 -26.60 -13.66 12.63
CA GLN A 125 -26.70 -13.92 14.07
C GLN A 125 -27.81 -13.08 14.72
N THR A 126 -27.96 -11.82 14.31
CA THR A 126 -28.99 -10.90 14.82
C THR A 126 -30.40 -11.32 14.41
N TYR A 127 -30.58 -11.77 13.17
CA TYR A 127 -31.89 -12.11 12.60
C TYR A 127 -32.26 -13.60 12.70
N ALA A 128 -31.43 -14.42 13.37
CA ALA A 128 -31.68 -15.84 13.56
C ALA A 128 -32.86 -16.11 14.52
N SER A 129 -33.18 -15.19 15.45
CA SER A 129 -34.36 -15.28 16.31
C SER A 129 -35.60 -14.80 15.56
N SER A 130 -36.42 -15.74 15.12
CA SER A 130 -37.45 -15.63 14.10
C SER A 130 -38.59 -14.62 14.38
N SER A 131 -38.63 -13.51 13.63
CA SER A 131 -39.86 -12.80 13.27
C SER A 131 -40.06 -12.80 11.75
N VAL A 132 -41.31 -12.68 11.28
CA VAL A 132 -41.63 -12.67 9.83
C VAL A 132 -40.99 -11.48 9.10
N ARG A 133 -40.77 -10.36 9.81
CA ARG A 133 -40.05 -9.19 9.28
C ARG A 133 -38.56 -9.46 9.07
N ASP A 134 -37.96 -10.30 9.91
CA ASP A 134 -36.53 -10.60 9.89
C ASP A 134 -36.14 -11.62 8.81
N ARG A 135 -37.10 -12.37 8.27
CA ARG A 135 -36.85 -13.41 7.26
C ARG A 135 -36.26 -12.86 5.95
N LYS A 136 -36.71 -11.67 5.52
CA LYS A 136 -36.15 -11.00 4.33
C LYS A 136 -34.71 -10.53 4.59
N MET A 137 -34.47 -9.91 5.74
CA MET A 137 -33.15 -9.45 6.15
C MET A 137 -32.16 -10.61 6.29
N LEU A 138 -32.60 -11.73 6.87
CA LEU A 138 -31.84 -12.95 7.00
C LEU A 138 -31.45 -13.52 5.62
N SER A 139 -32.40 -13.58 4.68
CA SER A 139 -32.13 -14.05 3.32
C SER A 139 -31.12 -13.15 2.59
N THR A 140 -31.25 -11.82 2.70
CA THR A 140 -30.27 -10.88 2.13
C THR A 140 -28.89 -11.06 2.76
N ALA A 141 -28.81 -11.22 4.08
CA ALA A 141 -27.54 -11.43 4.77
C ALA A 141 -26.88 -12.77 4.37
N GLN A 142 -27.66 -13.84 4.19
CA GLN A 142 -27.17 -15.13 3.67
C GLN A 142 -26.63 -15.01 2.25
N GLN A 143 -27.31 -14.27 1.37
CA GLN A 143 -26.81 -14.02 0.02
C GLN A 143 -25.49 -13.23 0.04
N MET A 144 -25.43 -12.15 0.83
CA MET A 144 -24.20 -11.36 1.01
C MET A 144 -23.04 -12.19 1.55
N LEU A 145 -23.32 -13.12 2.48
CA LEU A 145 -22.31 -14.04 3.01
C LEU A 145 -21.78 -14.98 1.92
N GLN A 146 -22.67 -15.54 1.11
CA GLN A 146 -22.26 -16.42 0.01
C GLN A 146 -21.43 -15.66 -1.03
N ASP A 147 -21.91 -14.48 -1.45
CA ASP A 147 -21.23 -13.65 -2.45
C ASP A 147 -19.84 -13.22 -1.97
N SER A 148 -19.74 -12.74 -0.73
CA SER A 148 -18.46 -12.30 -0.15
C SER A 148 -17.47 -13.46 -0.01
N ARG A 149 -17.91 -14.67 0.35
CA ARG A 149 -17.05 -15.87 0.37
C ARG A 149 -16.47 -16.20 -1.00
N THR A 150 -17.30 -16.23 -2.04
CA THR A 150 -16.84 -16.48 -3.41
C THR A 150 -15.86 -15.42 -3.87
N LYS A 151 -16.12 -14.14 -3.59
CA LYS A 151 -15.21 -13.04 -3.95
C LYS A 151 -13.87 -13.12 -3.22
N ILE A 152 -13.86 -13.47 -1.93
CA ILE A 152 -12.63 -13.67 -1.15
C ILE A 152 -11.75 -14.72 -1.83
N GLU A 153 -12.32 -15.84 -2.26
CA GLU A 153 -11.57 -16.91 -2.91
C GLU A 153 -10.99 -16.46 -4.26
N LEU A 154 -11.80 -15.78 -5.08
CA LEU A 154 -11.34 -15.23 -6.36
C LEU A 154 -10.22 -14.19 -6.19
N LEU A 155 -10.29 -13.36 -5.15
CA LEU A 155 -9.25 -12.37 -4.83
C LEU A 155 -7.96 -13.06 -4.37
N ARG A 156 -8.05 -14.09 -3.52
CA ARG A 156 -6.89 -14.90 -3.10
C ARG A 156 -6.20 -15.57 -4.29
N MET A 157 -6.98 -16.20 -5.17
CA MET A 157 -6.46 -16.83 -6.38
C MET A 157 -5.77 -15.81 -7.30
N GLN A 158 -6.35 -14.62 -7.47
CA GLN A 158 -5.73 -13.56 -8.27
C GLN A 158 -4.43 -13.04 -7.66
N ILE A 159 -4.35 -12.88 -6.33
CA ILE A 159 -3.11 -12.50 -5.66
C ILE A 159 -2.03 -13.54 -5.92
N ILE A 160 -2.33 -14.83 -5.69
CA ILE A 160 -1.39 -15.93 -5.96
C ILE A 160 -0.90 -15.89 -7.42
N LYS A 161 -1.81 -15.75 -8.37
CA LYS A 161 -1.48 -15.69 -9.81
C LYS A 161 -0.58 -14.50 -10.16
N VAL A 162 -0.86 -13.32 -9.62
CA VAL A 162 -0.06 -12.11 -9.89
C VAL A 162 1.31 -12.21 -9.22
N THR A 163 1.39 -12.79 -8.01
CA THR A 163 2.66 -13.03 -7.33
C THR A 163 3.53 -14.06 -8.07
N GLN A 164 2.94 -15.14 -8.58
CA GLN A 164 3.69 -16.14 -9.38
C GLN A 164 4.15 -15.60 -10.73
N ALA A 165 3.39 -14.69 -11.36
CA ALA A 165 3.83 -14.02 -12.58
C ALA A 165 5.13 -13.20 -12.37
N ARG A 166 5.37 -12.72 -11.15
CA ARG A 166 6.62 -12.04 -10.76
C ARG A 166 7.82 -12.98 -10.69
N GLU A 167 7.61 -14.25 -10.34
CA GLU A 167 8.69 -15.25 -10.20
C GLU A 167 9.04 -15.93 -11.52
N GLY A 168 8.11 -15.96 -12.49
CA GLY A 168 8.31 -16.54 -13.82
C GLY A 168 9.28 -15.77 -14.72
N GLU A 169 9.48 -14.47 -14.47
CA GLU A 169 10.33 -13.59 -15.29
C GLU A 169 11.82 -13.65 -14.88
N ARG A 170 12.16 -14.32 -13.76
CA ARG A 170 13.52 -14.38 -13.20
C ARG A 170 14.31 -15.65 -13.54
N ARG A 171 13.82 -16.52 -14.44
CA ARG A 171 14.58 -17.70 -14.91
C ARG A 171 15.30 -17.38 -16.23
N PRO A 172 16.65 -17.30 -16.26
CA PRO A 172 17.36 -17.21 -17.52
C PRO A 172 17.20 -18.52 -18.30
N PRO A 173 17.12 -18.49 -19.65
CA PRO A 173 17.11 -19.70 -20.45
C PRO A 173 18.48 -20.38 -20.31
N THR A 174 18.52 -21.56 -19.71
CA THR A 174 19.69 -22.42 -19.77
C THR A 174 19.94 -22.78 -21.24
N GLN A 175 21.00 -22.20 -21.81
CA GLN A 175 21.53 -22.58 -23.11
C GLN A 175 21.83 -24.09 -23.10
N LYS A 176 21.01 -24.87 -23.81
CA LYS A 176 21.42 -26.19 -24.30
C LYS A 176 22.48 -25.96 -25.38
N VAL A 177 23.75 -26.11 -25.01
CA VAL A 177 24.80 -26.33 -26.00
C VAL A 177 24.78 -27.81 -26.32
N ARG A 178 24.40 -28.14 -27.56
CA ARG A 178 24.52 -29.46 -28.16
C ARG A 178 25.74 -29.44 -29.09
N ALA A 179 26.65 -30.38 -28.89
CA ALA A 179 27.55 -31.00 -29.86
C ALA A 179 28.00 -32.32 -29.21
N GLU A 180 27.64 -33.54 -29.66
CA GLU A 180 28.14 -34.25 -30.87
C GLU A 180 29.69 -34.31 -30.77
N ASP A 181 30.44 -35.41 -30.70
CA ASP A 181 30.42 -36.77 -31.24
C ASP A 181 31.35 -37.63 -30.32
N GLY A 182 31.46 -38.95 -30.30
CA GLY A 182 31.36 -39.97 -31.34
C GLY A 182 31.93 -41.29 -30.76
N VAL A 183 31.64 -42.36 -31.47
CA VAL A 183 31.82 -43.78 -31.13
C VAL A 183 33.27 -44.25 -31.31
N THR A 184 33.61 -45.30 -30.56
CA THR A 184 34.76 -46.24 -30.61
C THR A 184 35.92 -45.96 -29.66
#